data_AF-A0A6I4MY91-F1
#
_entry.id   AF-A0A6I4MY91-F1
#
_cell.length_a   1.000
_cell.length_b   1.000
_cell.length_c   1.000
_cell.angle_alpha   90.00
_cell.angle_beta   90.00
_cell.angle_gamma   90.00
#
_symmetry.space_group_name_H-M   'P 1'
#
loop_
_entity.id
_entity.type
_entity.pdbx_description
1 polymer ?
#
loop_
_entity_poly.entity_id
_entity_poly.type
_entity_poly.pdbx_seq_one_letter_code
_entity_poly.pdbx_strand_id
1 'polypeptide(L)' 'MTDSISLMAAGEIRDALAAVARGDLPTVAHALMSIDPDSWRAVERRLATLGSSLPDLVRAAQGEQAE' A
#
# COMPACT_ATOMS: atom_id res chain seq x y z
N MET A 1 3.19 21.83 4.08
CA MET A 1 2.11 21.15 4.84
C MET A 1 2.44 19.68 4.83
N THR A 2 2.68 19.10 6.01
CA THR A 2 3.21 17.74 6.14
C THR A 2 2.08 16.75 5.88
N ASP A 3 2.15 16.12 4.73
CA ASP A 3 1.23 15.12 4.28
C ASP A 3 1.32 13.89 5.19
N SER A 4 0.36 13.78 6.10
CA SER A 4 0.46 12.88 7.25
C SER A 4 -0.38 11.65 6.98
N ILE A 5 0.27 10.52 6.76
CA ILE A 5 -0.39 9.22 6.66
C ILE A 5 -0.91 8.85 8.05
N SER A 6 -2.21 8.62 8.17
CA SER A 6 -2.79 8.18 9.45
C SER A 6 -2.27 6.80 9.85
N LEU A 7 -2.20 6.53 11.16
CA LEU A 7 -1.80 5.21 11.68
C LEU A 7 -2.73 4.09 11.19
N MET A 8 -4.02 4.39 11.03
CA MET A 8 -4.99 3.47 10.42
C MET A 8 -4.57 3.13 8.99
N ALA A 9 -4.38 4.13 8.14
CA ALA A 9 -4.01 3.94 6.74
C ALA A 9 -2.67 3.19 6.60
N ALA A 10 -1.69 3.47 7.46
CA ALA A 10 -0.44 2.71 7.49
C ALA A 10 -0.65 1.23 7.85
N GLY A 11 -1.58 0.96 8.79
CA GLY A 11 -2.01 -0.39 9.14
C GLY A 11 -2.66 -1.13 7.97
N GLU A 12 -3.62 -0.47 7.30
CA GLU A 12 -4.33 -1.03 6.14
C GLU A 12 -3.37 -1.31 4.97
N ILE A 13 -2.41 -0.42 4.70
CA ILE A 13 -1.42 -0.64 3.63
C ILE A 13 -0.53 -1.84 3.95
N ARG A 14 -0.08 -1.97 5.21
CA ARG A 14 0.69 -3.14 5.62
C ARG A 14 -0.11 -4.43 5.49
N ASP A 15 -1.39 -4.40 5.87
CA ASP A 15 -2.26 -5.57 5.74
C ASP A 15 -2.51 -5.92 4.27
N ALA A 16 -2.75 -4.93 3.42
CA ALA A 16 -2.86 -5.10 1.98
C ALA A 16 -1.59 -5.73 1.39
N LEU A 17 -0.40 -5.26 1.75
CA LEU A 17 0.86 -5.84 1.26
C LEU A 17 1.06 -7.29 1.74
N ALA A 18 0.69 -7.59 2.98
CA ALA A 18 0.73 -8.96 3.50
C ALA A 18 -0.29 -9.87 2.81
N ALA A 19 -1.48 -9.36 2.49
CA ALA A 19 -2.50 -10.09 1.76
C ALA A 19 -2.12 -10.32 0.28
N VAL A 20 -1.45 -9.34 -0.35
CA VAL A 20 -0.83 -9.49 -1.68
C VAL A 20 0.14 -10.67 -1.69
N ALA A 21 1.00 -10.79 -0.67
CA ALA A 21 1.95 -11.89 -0.55
C ALA A 21 1.26 -13.26 -0.41
N ARG A 22 0.09 -13.32 0.23
CA ARG A 22 -0.72 -14.53 0.38
C ARG A 22 -1.60 -14.85 -0.84
N GLY A 23 -1.64 -13.97 -1.85
CA GLY A 23 -2.56 -14.07 -2.99
C GLY A 23 -4.01 -13.77 -2.63
N ASP A 24 -4.28 -13.19 -1.46
CA ASP A 24 -5.63 -12.92 -0.96
C ASP A 24 -6.15 -11.56 -1.47
N LEU A 25 -6.48 -11.53 -2.76
CA LEU A 25 -7.06 -10.38 -3.45
C LEU A 25 -8.27 -9.73 -2.74
N PRO A 26 -9.22 -10.47 -2.11
CA PRO A 26 -10.33 -9.82 -1.43
C PRO A 26 -9.89 -9.01 -0.21
N THR A 27 -8.94 -9.49 0.60
CA THR A 27 -8.39 -8.70 1.72
C THR A 27 -7.61 -7.49 1.22
N VAL A 28 -6.87 -7.62 0.12
CA VAL A 28 -6.19 -6.48 -0.52
C VAL A 28 -7.21 -5.40 -0.90
N ALA A 29 -8.28 -5.78 -1.62
CA ALA A 29 -9.31 -4.83 -2.03
C ALA A 29 -10.00 -4.16 -0.83
N HIS A 30 -10.29 -4.93 0.22
CA HIS A 30 -10.91 -4.42 1.44
C HIS A 30 -10.02 -3.37 2.14
N ALA A 31 -8.75 -3.71 2.37
CA ALA A 31 -7.79 -2.82 3.02
C ALA A 31 -7.57 -1.54 2.19
N LEU A 32 -7.50 -1.64 0.86
CA LEU A 32 -7.37 -0.46 -0.01
C LEU A 32 -8.60 0.46 0.03
N MET A 33 -9.81 -0.11 0.11
CA MET A 33 -11.06 0.65 0.22
C MET A 33 -11.23 1.33 1.60
N SER A 34 -10.53 0.83 2.62
CA SER A 34 -10.56 1.35 3.99
C SER A 34 -9.67 2.59 4.18
N ILE A 35 -8.75 2.85 3.26
CA ILE A 35 -7.83 3.99 3.31
C ILE A 35 -8.57 5.28 2.91
N ASP A 36 -8.51 6.29 3.78
CA ASP A 36 -9.03 7.63 3.48
C ASP A 36 -8.26 8.29 2.30
N PRO A 37 -8.96 9.03 1.41
CA PRO A 37 -8.35 9.68 0.24
C PRO A 37 -7.17 10.62 0.52
N ASP A 38 -7.12 11.29 1.68
CA ASP A 38 -6.00 12.16 2.06
C ASP A 38 -4.74 11.32 2.35
N SER A 39 -4.92 10.24 3.12
CA SER A 39 -3.83 9.29 3.39
C SER A 39 -3.36 8.56 2.13
N TRP A 40 -4.28 8.23 1.22
CA TRP A 40 -3.93 7.64 -0.08
C TRP A 40 -3.04 8.57 -0.90
N ARG A 41 -3.42 9.84 -1.04
CA ARG A 41 -2.61 10.85 -1.72
C ARG A 41 -1.25 11.01 -1.08
N ALA A 42 -1.16 10.85 0.24
CA ALA A 42 0.10 10.92 0.95
C ALA A 42 1.06 9.77 0.67
N VAL A 43 0.50 8.58 0.50
CA VAL A 43 1.25 7.41 0.07
C VAL A 43 1.71 7.59 -1.35
N GLU A 44 0.84 8.04 -2.27
CA GLU A 44 1.19 8.29 -3.67
C GLU A 44 2.32 9.32 -3.81
N ARG A 45 2.25 10.43 -3.06
CA ARG A 45 3.32 11.44 -3.08
C ARG A 45 4.65 10.91 -2.55
N ARG A 46 4.63 10.09 -1.50
CA ARG A 46 5.85 9.47 -0.98
C ARG A 46 6.43 8.45 -1.96
N LEU A 47 5.60 7.63 -2.57
CA LEU A 47 6.03 6.68 -3.60
C LEU A 47 6.62 7.41 -4.80
N ALA A 48 5.96 8.47 -5.28
CA ALA A 48 6.49 9.31 -6.36
C ALA A 48 7.83 9.96 -5.99
N THR A 49 8.01 10.37 -4.73
CA THR A 49 9.30 10.90 -4.23
C THR A 49 10.40 9.83 -4.26
N LEU A 50 10.03 8.57 -4.03
CA LEU A 50 10.93 7.42 -4.13
C LEU A 50 11.12 6.93 -5.58
N GLY A 51 10.47 7.56 -6.57
CA GLY A 51 10.48 7.13 -7.96
C GLY A 51 9.74 5.81 -8.22
N SER A 52 8.90 5.39 -7.27
CA SER A 52 8.12 4.15 -7.35
C SER A 52 6.63 4.46 -7.45
N SER A 53 5.82 3.42 -7.63
CA SER A 53 4.37 3.51 -7.75
C SER A 53 3.73 2.35 -7.00
N LEU A 54 2.47 2.50 -6.59
CA LEU A 54 1.71 1.43 -5.95
C LEU A 54 1.76 0.07 -6.68
N PRO A 55 1.56 -0.01 -8.02
CA PRO A 55 1.72 -1.28 -8.73
C PRO A 55 3.14 -1.85 -8.66
N ASP A 56 4.16 -0.99 -8.60
CA ASP A 56 5.56 -1.44 -8.46
C ASP A 56 5.82 -1.97 -7.03
N LEU A 57 5.23 -1.34 -6.01
CA LEU A 57 5.25 -1.81 -4.63
C LEU A 57 4.53 -3.16 -4.47
N VAL A 58 3.35 -3.31 -5.08
CA VAL A 58 2.60 -4.58 -5.10
C VAL A 58 3.41 -5.66 -5.80
N ARG A 59 4.00 -5.34 -6.96
CA ARG A 59 4.85 -6.28 -7.71
C ARG A 59 6.09 -6.68 -6.91
N ALA A 60 6.72 -5.76 -6.19
CA ALA A 60 7.82 -6.06 -5.28
C ALA A 60 7.38 -6.99 -4.13
N ALA A 61 6.22 -6.73 -3.53
CA ALA A 61 5.66 -7.60 -2.48
C ALA A 61 5.30 -9.01 -2.96
N GLN A 62 5.02 -9.18 -4.26
CA GLN A 62 4.83 -10.49 -4.90
C GLN A 62 6.15 -11.17 -5.27
N GLY A 63 7.19 -10.39 -5.61
CA GLY A 63 8.50 -10.86 -6.07
C GLY A 63 9.41 -11.36 -4.96
N GLU A 64 9.31 -10.82 -3.73
CA GLU A 64 10.06 -11.24 -2.54
C GLU A 64 9.74 -12.67 -2.04
N GLN A 65 8.89 -13.43 -2.74
CA GLN A 65 8.57 -14.84 -2.44
C GLN A 65 9.12 -15.82 -3.49
N ALA A 66 9.83 -15.34 -4.52
CA ALA A 66 10.50 -16.15 -5.51
C ALA A 66 12.02 -16.17 -5.27
N GLU A 67 12.45 -16.39 -4.03
CA GLU A 67 13.84 -16.70 -3.68
C GLU A 67 13.90 -17.78 -2.58
#